data_AF-A0A377K7T8-F1
#
_entry.id   AF-A0A377K7T8-F1
#
_cell.length_a   1.000
_cell.length_b   1.000
_cell.length_c   1.000
_cell.angle_alpha   90.00
_cell.angle_beta   90.00
_cell.angle_gamma   90.00
#
_symmetry.space_group_name_H-M   'P 1'
#
loop_
_entity.id
_entity.type
_entity.pdbx_description
1 polymer ?
#
loop_
_entity_poly.entity_id
_entity_poly.type
_entity_poly.pdbx_seq_one_letter_code
_entity_poly.pdbx_strand_id
1 'polypeptide(L)'
;MIGWQVCRELAGVERIYAMRKKAVGLLGNAKGAAKPIPFAEDTCVPPEHLADYIAEFRALLDSHGLSYGMFGHVDAGVLHVRPALDMCDPQQEILMKANL
;
A
#
# COMPACT_ATOMS: atom_id res chain seq x y z
N MET A 1 10.90 5.81 18.37
CA MET A 1 10.34 4.96 19.43
C MET A 1 9.11 4.27 18.86
N ILE A 2 9.15 2.96 18.60
CA ILE A 2 7.95 2.24 18.13
C ILE A 2 7.17 1.89 19.40
N GLY A 3 6.12 2.65 19.70
CA GLY A 3 5.20 2.34 20.78
C GLY A 3 4.21 1.27 20.32
N TRP A 4 3.89 0.30 21.18
CA TRP A 4 2.75 -0.58 20.98
C TRP A 4 1.73 -0.37 22.09
N GLN A 5 0.46 -0.65 21.78
CA GLN A 5 -0.62 -0.70 22.76
C GLN A 5 -1.32 -2.04 22.62
N VAL A 6 -1.63 -2.68 23.75
CA VAL A 6 -2.39 -3.93 23.77
C VAL A 6 -3.84 -3.62 24.07
N CYS A 7 -4.73 -4.07 23.18
CA CYS A 7 -6.17 -4.02 23.36
C CYS A 7 -6.68 -5.38 23.85
N ARG A 8 -7.27 -5.42 25.05
CA ARG A 8 -7.84 -6.66 25.63
C ARG A 8 -9.37 -6.68 25.63
N GLU A 9 -10.01 -5.52 25.51
CA GLU A 9 -11.47 -5.41 25.48
C GLU A 9 -12.02 -5.91 24.15
N LEU A 10 -13.00 -6.82 24.19
CA LEU A 10 -13.61 -7.40 22.99
C LEU A 10 -14.06 -6.34 21.98
N ALA A 11 -14.76 -5.30 22.45
CA ALA A 11 -15.24 -4.21 21.60
C ALA A 11 -14.09 -3.46 20.91
N GLY A 12 -12.93 -3.33 21.57
CA GLY A 12 -11.75 -2.72 20.96
C GLY A 12 -11.07 -3.62 19.93
N VAL A 13 -10.96 -4.92 20.23
CA VAL A 13 -10.48 -5.94 19.29
C VAL A 13 -11.33 -5.93 18.02
N GLU A 14 -12.67 -6.00 18.16
CA GLU A 14 -13.60 -5.98 17.04
C GLU A 14 -13.45 -4.72 16.18
N ARG A 15 -13.26 -3.55 16.78
CA ARG A 15 -13.01 -2.30 16.04
C ARG A 15 -11.73 -2.36 15.22
N ILE A 16 -10.63 -2.87 15.79
CA ILE A 16 -9.34 -3.03 15.08
C ILE A 16 -9.49 -3.99 13.89
N TYR A 17 -10.13 -5.15 14.12
CA TYR A 17 -10.40 -6.12 13.05
C TYR A 17 -11.32 -5.56 11.97
N ALA A 18 -12.36 -4.81 12.34
CA ALA A 18 -13.24 -4.16 11.39
C ALA A 18 -12.50 -3.14 10.52
N MET A 19 -11.58 -2.37 11.11
CA MET A 19 -10.70 -1.46 10.37
C MET A 19 -9.82 -2.24 9.39
N ARG A 20 -9.11 -3.29 9.85
CA ARG A 20 -8.24 -4.12 9.01
C ARG A 20 -8.97 -4.78 7.84
N LYS A 21 -10.21 -5.25 8.05
CA LYS A 21 -11.05 -5.84 6.99
C LYS A 21 -11.49 -4.81 5.95
N LYS A 22 -11.75 -3.57 6.38
CA LYS A 22 -12.22 -2.49 5.48
C LYS A 22 -11.09 -1.73 4.78
N ALA A 23 -9.85 -1.79 5.29
CA ALA A 23 -8.73 -0.98 4.82
C ALA A 23 -8.51 -1.03 3.29
N VAL A 24 -8.52 -2.22 2.67
CA VAL A 24 -8.31 -2.37 1.23
C VAL A 24 -9.46 -1.73 0.42
N GLY A 25 -10.70 -1.92 0.86
CA GLY A 25 -11.86 -1.28 0.22
C GLY A 25 -11.84 0.24 0.36
N LEU A 26 -11.34 0.76 1.48
CA LEU A 26 -11.17 2.19 1.70
C LEU A 26 -10.09 2.80 0.79
N LEU A 27 -8.99 2.08 0.55
CA LEU A 27 -7.97 2.50 -0.41
C LEU A 27 -8.56 2.65 -1.82
N GLY A 28 -9.39 1.70 -2.26
CA GLY A 28 -10.06 1.76 -3.56
C GLY A 28 -11.07 2.90 -3.73
N ASN A 29 -11.55 3.50 -2.63
CA ASN A 29 -12.53 4.59 -2.65
C ASN A 29 -11.90 5.98 -2.49
N ALA A 30 -10.65 6.14 -2.94
CA ALA A 30 -9.96 7.42 -2.92
C ALA A 30 -10.72 8.49 -3.73
N LYS A 31 -10.86 9.68 -3.13
CA LYS A 31 -11.47 10.86 -3.77
C LYS A 31 -10.51 11.47 -4.79
N GLY A 32 -11.05 12.14 -5.81
CA GLY A 32 -10.27 12.78 -6.87
C GLY A 32 -10.15 11.94 -8.14
N ALA A 33 -9.45 12.50 -9.14
CA ALA A 33 -9.22 11.88 -10.44
C ALA A 33 -8.17 10.76 -10.37
N ALA A 34 -7.13 10.93 -9.54
CA ALA A 34 -6.15 9.90 -9.28
C ALA A 34 -6.79 8.69 -8.58
N LYS A 35 -6.57 7.49 -9.13
CA LYS A 35 -7.06 6.22 -8.60
C LYS A 35 -5.91 5.28 -8.31
N PRO A 36 -5.99 4.45 -7.25
CA PRO A 36 -4.99 3.41 -7.00
C PRO A 36 -5.03 2.38 -8.13
N ILE A 37 -3.97 2.33 -8.93
CA ILE A 37 -3.84 1.41 -10.05
C ILE A 37 -3.01 0.20 -9.60
N PRO A 38 -3.40 -1.05 -9.92
CA PRO A 38 -2.55 -2.21 -9.73
C PRO A 38 -1.20 -2.03 -10.43
N PHE A 39 -0.10 -2.17 -9.70
CA PHE A 39 1.25 -1.98 -10.24
C PHE A 39 2.15 -3.19 -9.92
N ALA A 40 2.65 -3.29 -8.69
CA ALA A 40 3.34 -4.49 -8.21
C ALA A 40 2.33 -5.32 -7.40
N GLU A 41 1.90 -6.44 -7.96
CA GLU A 41 0.92 -7.34 -7.33
C GLU A 41 1.60 -8.69 -7.02
N ASP A 42 1.14 -9.35 -5.95
CA ASP A 42 1.62 -10.68 -5.52
C ASP A 42 3.15 -10.78 -5.41
N THR A 43 3.82 -9.68 -5.06
CA THR A 43 5.27 -9.71 -4.90
C THR A 43 5.63 -10.40 -3.60
N CYS A 44 6.36 -11.51 -3.69
CA CYS A 44 6.80 -12.29 -2.54
C CYS A 44 8.31 -12.13 -2.36
N VAL A 45 8.71 -11.70 -1.17
CA VAL A 45 10.11 -11.65 -0.72
C VAL A 45 10.25 -12.43 0.58
N PRO A 46 11.42 -13.00 0.92
CA PRO A 46 11.62 -13.61 2.22
C PRO A 46 11.22 -12.64 3.36
N PRO A 47 10.42 -13.06 4.36
CA PRO A 47 9.90 -12.16 5.40
C PRO A 47 10.98 -11.34 6.13
N GLU A 48 12.18 -11.88 6.29
CA GLU A 48 13.35 -11.21 6.86
C GLU A 48 13.83 -10.00 6.04
N HIS A 49 13.52 -9.95 4.74
CA HIS A 49 13.87 -8.86 3.82
C HIS A 49 12.68 -7.92 3.54
N LEU A 50 11.48 -8.24 4.02
CA LEU A 50 10.28 -7.48 3.70
C LEU A 50 10.35 -6.02 4.17
N ALA A 51 10.96 -5.75 5.34
CA ALA A 51 11.09 -4.41 5.87
C ALA A 51 11.97 -3.51 4.99
N ASP A 52 13.13 -4.03 4.57
CA ASP A 52 14.06 -3.31 3.69
C ASP A 52 13.44 -3.11 2.31
N TYR A 53 12.79 -4.15 1.77
CA TYR A 53 12.04 -4.07 0.51
C TYR A 53 10.97 -2.98 0.54
N ILE A 54 10.15 -2.91 1.60
CA ILE A 54 9.14 -1.85 1.76
C ILE A 54 9.80 -0.47 1.83
N ALA A 55 10.92 -0.33 2.56
CA ALA A 55 11.60 0.95 2.71
C ALA A 55 12.15 1.47 1.36
N GLU A 56 12.80 0.60 0.60
CA GLU A 56 13.34 0.94 -0.73
C GLU A 56 12.23 1.25 -1.73
N PHE A 57 11.16 0.45 -1.76
CA PHE A 57 10.03 0.69 -2.66
C PHE A 57 9.34 2.02 -2.35
N ARG A 58 9.15 2.35 -1.05
CA ARG A 58 8.62 3.65 -0.65
C ARG A 58 9.51 4.79 -1.13
N ALA A 59 10.82 4.68 -0.95
CA ALA A 59 11.76 5.69 -1.41
C ALA A 59 11.68 5.91 -2.93
N LEU A 60 11.53 4.82 -3.71
CA LEU A 60 11.31 4.88 -5.16
C LEU A 60 10.04 5.68 -5.48
N LEU A 61 8.89 5.30 -4.92
CA LEU A 61 7.61 5.98 -5.20
C LEU A 61 7.61 7.44 -4.74
N ASP A 62 8.20 7.71 -3.58
CA ASP A 62 8.36 9.06 -3.04
C ASP A 62 9.23 9.92 -3.97
N SER A 63 10.28 9.34 -4.58
CA SER A 63 11.13 10.06 -5.55
C SER A 63 10.38 10.48 -6.82
N HIS A 64 9.31 9.77 -7.17
CA HIS A 64 8.39 10.12 -8.26
C HIS A 64 7.20 10.99 -7.81
N GLY A 65 7.15 11.39 -6.53
CA GLY A 65 6.07 12.23 -5.99
C GLY A 65 4.70 11.54 -5.95
N LEU A 66 4.67 10.21 -5.93
CA LEU A 66 3.44 9.44 -6.00
C LEU A 66 2.83 9.21 -4.61
N SER A 67 1.51 9.34 -4.52
CA SER A 67 0.76 8.74 -3.41
C SER A 67 0.48 7.27 -3.72
N TYR A 68 0.46 6.40 -2.71
CA TYR A 68 0.29 4.97 -2.95
C TYR A 68 -0.38 4.24 -1.78
N GLY A 69 -1.05 3.14 -2.11
CA GLY A 69 -1.51 2.14 -1.15
C GLY A 69 -0.57 0.93 -1.14
N MET A 70 -0.23 0.44 0.05
CA MET A 70 0.50 -0.82 0.24
C MET A 70 -0.29 -1.74 1.18
N PHE A 71 -0.52 -2.99 0.77
CA PHE A 71 -1.21 -3.99 1.57
C PHE A 71 -0.72 -5.39 1.21
N GLY A 72 -0.94 -6.37 2.09
CA GLY A 72 -0.50 -7.74 1.84
C GLY A 72 -0.51 -8.62 3.08
N HIS A 73 0.27 -9.69 3.02
CA HIS A 73 0.39 -10.72 4.05
C HIS A 73 1.84 -10.74 4.53
N VAL A 74 2.10 -10.01 5.62
CA VAL A 74 3.44 -9.82 6.19
C VAL A 74 4.06 -11.16 6.62
N ASP A 75 3.25 -12.07 7.13
CA ASP A 75 3.62 -13.43 7.52
C ASP A 75 4.11 -14.29 6.34
N ALA A 76 3.62 -14.01 5.14
CA ALA A 76 4.01 -14.71 3.91
C ALA A 76 5.02 -13.92 3.07
N GLY A 77 5.45 -12.73 3.51
CA GLY A 77 6.33 -11.88 2.71
C GLY A 77 5.68 -11.28 1.47
N VAL A 78 4.34 -11.25 1.39
CA VAL A 78 3.59 -10.82 0.21
C VAL A 78 3.19 -9.35 0.33
N LEU A 79 3.50 -8.55 -0.70
CA LEU A 79 3.17 -7.14 -0.81
C LEU A 79 2.48 -6.82 -2.15
N HIS A 80 1.45 -6.00 -2.07
CA HIS A 80 0.79 -5.35 -3.20
C HIS A 80 1.00 -3.84 -3.07
N VAL A 81 1.35 -3.19 -4.17
CA VAL A 81 1.63 -1.76 -4.25
C VAL A 81 0.78 -1.15 -5.35
N ARG A 82 0.01 -0.12 -4.98
CA ARG A 82 -0.89 0.58 -5.89
C ARG A 82 -0.64 2.09 -5.85
N PRO A 83 0.18 2.65 -6.75
CA PRO A 83 0.29 4.09 -6.90
C PRO A 83 -1.05 4.69 -7.36
N ALA A 84 -1.36 5.87 -6.84
CA ALA A 84 -2.53 6.64 -7.22
C ALA A 84 -2.16 7.50 -8.42
N LEU A 85 -2.72 7.17 -9.59
CA LEU A 85 -2.46 7.86 -10.85
C LEU A 85 -3.76 8.36 -11.47
N ASP A 86 -3.72 9.54 -12.06
CA ASP A 86 -4.75 10.03 -12.96
C ASP A 86 -4.41 9.58 -14.39
N MET A 87 -5.07 8.52 -14.84
CA MET A 87 -4.84 7.97 -16.18
C MET A 87 -5.42 8.86 -17.30
N CYS A 88 -6.08 9.97 -16.97
CA CYS A 88 -6.45 11.02 -17.92
C CYS A 88 -5.34 12.08 -18.09
N ASP A 89 -4.32 12.08 -17.24
CA ASP A 89 -3.11 12.88 -17.41
C ASP A 89 -2.10 12.11 -18.28
N PRO A 90 -1.80 12.58 -19.51
CA PRO A 90 -0.86 11.91 -20.40
C PRO A 90 0.54 11.73 -19.80
N GLN A 91 0.98 12.62 -18.90
CA GLN A 91 2.29 12.48 -18.27
C GLN A 91 2.33 11.29 -17.30
N GLN A 92 1.23 11.08 -16.55
CA GLN A 92 1.13 9.94 -15.62
C GLN A 92 0.87 8.63 -16.36
N GLU A 93 0.17 8.67 -17.49
CA GLU A 93 0.05 7.52 -18.39
C GLU A 93 1.42 7.09 -18.93
N ILE A 94 2.24 8.04 -19.36
CA ILE A 94 3.61 7.78 -19.82
C ILE A 94 4.45 7.22 -18.67
N LEU A 95 4.39 7.81 -17.47
CA LEU A 95 5.12 7.33 -16.30
C LEU A 95 4.82 5.85 -16.01
N MET A 96 3.53 5.47 -16.02
CA MET A 96 3.10 4.08 -15.81
C MET A 96 3.66 3.12 -16.88
N LYS A 97 3.77 3.59 -18.13
CA LYS A 97 4.24 2.77 -19.27
C LYS A 97 5.76 2.75 -19.43
N ALA A 98 6.46 3.74 -18.89
CA ALA A 98 7.88 4.01 -19.17
C ALA A 98 8.85 3.46 -18.09
N ASN A 99 8.42 2.49 -17.29
CA ASN A 99 9.20 1.81 -16.23
C ASN A 99 9.40 2.62 -14.94
N LEU A 100 8.36 2.68 -14.10
CA LEU A 100 8.60 2.50 -12.65
C LEU A 100 9.15 1.09 -12.39
#